data_AF-A0A8T5HHR3-F1
#
_entry.id   AF-A0A8T5HHR3-F1
#
_cell.length_a   1.000
_cell.length_b   1.000
_cell.length_c   1.000
_cell.angle_alpha   90.00
_cell.angle_beta   90.00
_cell.angle_gamma   90.00
#
_symmetry.space_group_name_H-M   'P 1'
#
loop_
_entity.id
_entity.type
_entity.pdbx_description
1 polymer ?
#
loop_
_entity_poly.entity_id
_entity_poly.type
_entity_poly.pdbx_seq_one_letter_code
_entity_poly.pdbx_strand_id
1 'polypeptide(L)'
;MELRKLKLKEQYRSDEDDIVSDFLIPCLNNCIEYDRAVEYVTLGGLTTLSLGFHNSTPNARMRLISGHQFGIKDLNMMTKLFSENGNKWKNFNPELIKDVKLERIRRLVSDGNLMLKIGIPSSEDIDGTFSEKVGIFRDANGDSVVFSGSSSVMLARKSKNFETIDVFTSWNDK
;
A
#
# COMPACT_ATOMS: atom_id res chain seq x y z
N MET A 1 12.92 12.74 -6.54
CA MET A 1 12.79 11.68 -5.51
C MET A 1 13.66 12.10 -4.36
N GLU A 2 13.10 12.90 -3.44
CA GLU A 2 13.81 13.39 -2.26
C GLU A 2 12.80 13.50 -1.10
N LEU A 3 12.76 12.47 -0.25
CA LEU A 3 11.84 12.44 0.90
C LEU A 3 12.13 13.56 1.89
N ARG A 4 13.41 13.93 2.03
CA ARG A 4 13.88 14.98 2.94
C ARG A 4 13.35 16.39 2.64
N LYS A 5 12.88 16.64 1.41
CA LYS A 5 12.26 17.92 1.01
C LYS A 5 10.80 18.03 1.44
N LEU A 6 10.18 16.91 1.83
CA LEU A 6 8.80 16.90 2.28
C LEU A 6 8.71 17.52 3.69
N LYS A 7 7.69 18.35 3.90
CA LYS A 7 7.37 18.91 5.22
C LYS A 7 6.53 17.90 6.00
N LEU A 8 7.18 16.85 6.47
CA LEU A 8 6.52 15.78 7.23
C LEU A 8 6.33 16.20 8.69
N LYS A 9 5.15 15.91 9.25
CA LYS A 9 4.90 15.98 10.69
C LYS A 9 5.38 14.69 11.36
N GLU A 10 5.72 14.75 12.64
CA GLU A 10 6.01 13.56 13.45
C GLU A 10 4.75 12.73 13.73
N GLN A 11 3.57 13.36 13.67
CA GLN A 11 2.28 12.70 13.84
C GLN A 11 1.23 13.33 12.91
N TYR A 12 0.34 12.49 12.37
CA TYR A 12 -0.84 12.91 11.63
C TYR A 12 -2.09 12.29 12.23
N ARG A 13 -3.18 13.05 12.27
CA ARG A 13 -4.47 12.61 12.85
C ARG A 13 -5.60 12.89 11.88
N SER A 14 -6.50 11.93 11.67
CA SER A 14 -7.54 12.06 10.64
C SER A 14 -8.64 13.11 10.93
N ASP A 15 -8.70 13.64 12.15
CA ASP A 15 -9.58 14.77 12.52
C ASP A 15 -9.00 16.12 12.09
N GLU A 16 -7.68 16.20 11.89
CA GLU A 16 -6.95 17.43 11.55
C GLU A 16 -6.30 17.37 10.16
N ASP A 17 -5.96 16.18 9.68
CA ASP A 17 -5.13 15.92 8.50
C ASP A 17 -5.80 14.94 7.53
N ASP A 18 -5.52 15.11 6.23
CA ASP A 18 -5.75 14.06 5.25
C ASP A 18 -4.50 13.19 5.15
N ILE A 19 -4.41 12.14 5.98
CA ILE A 19 -3.27 11.20 6.00
C ILE A 19 -2.91 10.68 4.59
N VAL A 20 -3.90 10.50 3.70
CA VAL A 20 -3.64 10.03 2.34
C VAL A 20 -2.99 11.13 1.51
N SER A 21 -3.58 12.33 1.47
CA SER A 21 -3.14 13.40 0.59
C SER A 21 -1.93 14.18 1.13
N ASP A 22 -1.81 14.30 2.45
CA ASP A 22 -0.79 15.12 3.13
C ASP A 22 0.48 14.32 3.47
N PHE A 23 0.38 12.99 3.58
CA PHE A 23 1.49 12.12 3.94
C PHE A 23 1.77 11.02 2.92
N LEU A 24 0.80 10.11 2.70
CA LEU A 24 1.01 8.88 1.92
C LEU A 24 1.37 9.15 0.45
N ILE A 25 0.55 9.94 -0.25
CA ILE A 25 0.77 10.25 -1.67
C ILE A 25 2.07 11.04 -1.89
N PRO A 26 2.40 12.09 -1.10
CA PRO A 26 3.69 12.76 -1.18
C PRO A 26 4.89 11.81 -1.01
N CYS A 27 4.84 10.89 -0.04
CA CYS A 27 5.91 9.92 0.20
C CYS A 27 6.04 8.93 -0.96
N LEU A 28 4.93 8.36 -1.43
CA LEU A 28 4.91 7.43 -2.57
C LEU A 28 5.51 8.06 -3.84
N ASN A 29 5.18 9.32 -4.11
CA ASN A 29 5.69 10.05 -5.28
C ASN A 29 7.19 10.36 -5.21
N ASN A 30 7.79 10.29 -4.02
CA ASN A 30 9.20 10.64 -3.79
C ASN A 30 10.07 9.45 -3.39
N CYS A 31 9.52 8.25 -3.28
CA CYS A 31 10.23 7.01 -2.97
C CYS A 31 10.50 6.16 -4.23
N ILE A 32 11.48 5.27 -4.13
CA ILE A 32 11.69 4.16 -5.06
C ILE A 32 11.27 2.82 -4.46
N GLU A 33 11.33 2.66 -3.14
CA GLU A 33 10.86 1.45 -2.47
C GLU A 33 9.76 1.81 -1.47
N TYR A 34 8.69 1.02 -1.48
CA TYR A 34 7.61 1.11 -0.51
C TYR A 34 7.28 -0.28 0.04
N ASP A 35 7.49 -0.45 1.33
CA ASP A 35 7.15 -1.67 2.06
C ASP A 35 5.98 -1.39 3.00
N ARG A 36 5.01 -2.31 3.07
CA ARG A 36 3.88 -2.19 3.98
C ARG A 36 3.50 -3.53 4.56
N ALA A 37 3.40 -3.61 5.88
CA ALA A 37 2.65 -4.63 6.58
C ALA A 37 1.31 -4.04 7.04
N VAL A 38 0.23 -4.73 6.72
CA VAL A 38 -1.13 -4.27 7.01
C VAL A 38 -2.04 -5.46 7.30
N GLU A 39 -3.03 -5.24 8.16
CA GLU A 39 -3.95 -6.26 8.64
C GLU A 39 -4.67 -7.02 7.51
N TYR A 40 -5.19 -6.31 6.52
CA TYR A 40 -5.70 -6.91 5.29
C TYR A 40 -5.63 -5.92 4.15
N VAL A 41 -5.47 -6.41 2.93
CA VAL A 41 -5.45 -5.59 1.71
C VAL A 41 -6.81 -5.57 1.01
N THR A 42 -7.28 -4.38 0.64
CA THR A 42 -8.46 -4.16 -0.20
C THR A 42 -8.05 -3.66 -1.58
N LEU A 43 -8.93 -3.85 -2.57
CA LEU A 43 -8.73 -3.32 -3.91
C LEU A 43 -8.65 -1.78 -3.93
N GLY A 44 -9.43 -1.11 -3.08
CA GLY A 44 -9.42 0.34 -2.94
C GLY A 44 -8.11 0.87 -2.37
N GLY A 45 -7.54 0.18 -1.38
CA GLY A 45 -6.23 0.49 -0.82
C GLY A 45 -5.12 0.36 -1.87
N LEU A 46 -5.06 -0.77 -2.59
CA LEU A 46 -4.08 -0.98 -3.66
C LEU A 46 -4.19 0.06 -4.77
N THR A 47 -5.42 0.41 -5.13
CA THR A 47 -5.68 1.45 -6.11
C THR A 47 -5.08 2.77 -5.66
N THR A 48 -5.31 3.16 -4.40
CA THR A 48 -4.77 4.40 -3.83
C THR A 48 -3.23 4.40 -3.82
N LEU A 49 -2.62 3.28 -3.40
CA LEU A 49 -1.17 3.11 -3.42
C LEU A 49 -0.61 3.20 -4.85
N SER A 50 -1.26 2.56 -5.82
CA SER A 50 -0.83 2.61 -7.24
C SER A 50 -0.93 4.01 -7.85
N LEU A 51 -1.82 4.87 -7.33
CA LEU A 51 -1.94 6.26 -7.79
C LEU A 51 -0.71 7.09 -7.38
N GLY A 52 -0.24 6.93 -6.16
CA GLY A 52 0.97 7.61 -5.65
C GLY A 52 2.28 7.00 -6.14
N PHE A 53 2.27 5.73 -6.55
CA PHE A 53 3.47 5.03 -7.03
C PHE A 53 3.74 5.20 -8.53
N HIS A 54 3.08 6.16 -9.20
CA HIS A 54 3.03 6.28 -10.66
C HIS A 54 4.38 6.60 -11.32
N ASN A 55 5.31 7.21 -10.59
CA ASN A 55 6.64 7.54 -11.09
C ASN A 55 7.66 6.43 -10.82
N SER A 56 7.18 5.19 -10.74
CA SER A 56 8.01 4.01 -10.59
C SER A 56 8.97 3.92 -11.78
N THR A 57 10.20 4.38 -11.55
CA THR A 57 11.35 4.04 -12.38
C THR A 57 11.42 2.50 -12.50
N PRO A 58 12.12 1.93 -13.50
CA PRO A 58 12.24 0.48 -13.63
C PRO A 58 12.69 -0.23 -12.34
N ASN A 59 13.41 0.48 -11.46
CA ASN A 59 13.92 -0.04 -10.19
C ASN A 59 12.99 0.15 -9.00
N ALA A 60 11.84 0.83 -9.18
CA ALA A 60 10.94 1.10 -8.07
C ALA A 60 10.13 -0.15 -7.68
N ARG A 61 9.99 -0.43 -6.38
CA ARG A 61 9.32 -1.64 -5.89
C ARG A 61 8.35 -1.33 -4.76
N MET A 62 7.18 -1.94 -4.82
CA MET A 62 6.16 -1.97 -3.79
C MET A 62 6.03 -3.40 -3.27
N ARG A 63 6.26 -3.62 -1.97
CA ARG A 63 6.13 -4.93 -1.33
C ARG A 63 5.14 -4.85 -0.19
N LEU A 64 4.09 -5.66 -0.28
CA LEU A 64 3.00 -5.67 0.67
C LEU A 64 2.94 -7.03 1.39
N ILE A 65 2.77 -6.99 2.70
CA ILE A 65 2.38 -8.13 3.53
C ILE A 65 0.99 -7.83 4.04
N SER A 66 0.03 -8.68 3.65
CA SER A 66 -1.34 -8.64 4.13
C SER A 66 -1.58 -9.76 5.11
N GLY A 67 -2.41 -9.56 6.13
CA GLY A 67 -3.00 -10.68 6.84
C GLY A 67 -3.90 -11.53 5.94
N HIS A 68 -4.30 -12.68 6.47
CA HIS A 68 -5.02 -13.73 5.74
C HIS A 68 -6.54 -13.50 5.62
N GLN A 69 -7.09 -12.47 6.29
CA GLN A 69 -8.51 -12.17 6.25
C GLN A 69 -8.83 -11.24 5.08
N PHE A 70 -9.77 -11.65 4.22
CA PHE A 70 -10.18 -10.87 3.05
C PHE A 70 -11.69 -10.86 2.91
N GLY A 71 -12.24 -9.72 2.48
CA GLY A 71 -13.58 -9.70 1.91
C GLY A 71 -13.63 -10.56 0.65
N ILE A 72 -14.70 -11.33 0.46
CA ILE A 72 -14.86 -12.25 -0.70
C ILE A 72 -14.65 -11.51 -2.04
N LYS A 73 -15.11 -10.25 -2.14
CA LYS A 73 -14.93 -9.40 -3.32
C LYS A 73 -13.46 -9.09 -3.58
N ASP A 74 -12.73 -8.69 -2.54
CA ASP A 74 -11.30 -8.38 -2.64
C ASP A 74 -10.50 -9.64 -2.95
N LEU A 75 -10.72 -10.75 -2.24
CA LEU A 75 -10.04 -12.02 -2.51
C LEU A 75 -10.20 -12.45 -3.97
N ASN A 76 -11.43 -12.46 -4.49
CA ASN A 76 -11.70 -12.81 -5.88
C ASN A 76 -10.97 -11.92 -6.87
N MET A 77 -10.80 -10.63 -6.57
CA MET A 77 -10.08 -9.70 -7.44
C MET A 77 -8.57 -9.92 -7.35
N MET A 78 -8.06 -10.10 -6.14
CA MET A 78 -6.65 -10.35 -5.85
C MET A 78 -6.17 -11.65 -6.50
N THR A 79 -6.93 -12.74 -6.37
CA THR A 79 -6.63 -14.01 -7.04
C THR A 79 -6.54 -13.83 -8.55
N LYS A 80 -7.36 -12.95 -9.15
CA LYS A 80 -7.30 -12.68 -10.60
C LYS A 80 -6.10 -11.82 -10.98
N LEU A 81 -5.79 -10.77 -10.21
CA LEU A 81 -4.68 -9.86 -10.46
C LEU A 81 -3.31 -10.56 -10.36
N PHE A 82 -3.18 -11.50 -9.42
CA PHE A 82 -1.93 -12.21 -9.14
C PHE A 82 -1.89 -13.63 -9.72
N SER A 83 -2.91 -14.08 -10.48
CA SER A 83 -2.84 -15.38 -11.15
C SER A 83 -1.88 -15.35 -12.35
N GLU A 84 -0.93 -16.28 -12.38
CA GLU A 84 0.07 -16.45 -13.46
C GLU A 84 -0.58 -16.77 -14.83
N ASN A 85 -1.82 -17.25 -14.84
CA ASN A 85 -2.57 -17.57 -16.05
C ASN A 85 -3.26 -16.34 -16.65
N GLY A 86 -2.50 -15.50 -17.36
CA GLY A 86 -2.98 -14.32 -18.10
C GLY A 86 -4.17 -14.57 -19.06
N ASN A 87 -4.48 -15.83 -19.39
CA ASN A 87 -5.63 -16.21 -20.22
C ASN A 87 -7.00 -16.14 -19.50
N LYS A 88 -7.06 -16.11 -18.15
CA LYS A 88 -8.35 -15.96 -17.44
C LYS A 88 -8.95 -14.56 -17.55
N TRP A 89 -8.18 -13.57 -18.01
CA TRP A 89 -8.64 -12.20 -18.21
C TRP A 89 -9.24 -11.95 -19.60
N LYS A 90 -9.03 -12.83 -20.60
CA LYS A 90 -9.67 -12.70 -21.93
C LYS A 90 -11.19 -12.85 -21.88
N ASN A 91 -11.71 -13.55 -20.88
CA ASN A 91 -13.15 -13.73 -20.65
C ASN A 91 -13.75 -12.66 -19.74
N PHE A 92 -13.00 -11.58 -19.47
CA PHE A 92 -13.49 -10.50 -18.64
C PHE A 92 -14.33 -9.55 -19.48
N ASN A 93 -15.49 -9.15 -18.95
CA ASN A 93 -16.35 -8.20 -19.61
C ASN A 93 -15.58 -6.86 -19.81
N PRO A 94 -15.35 -6.39 -21.05
CA PRO A 94 -14.61 -5.16 -21.32
C PRO A 94 -15.15 -3.93 -20.59
N GLU A 95 -16.41 -3.98 -20.15
CA GLU A 95 -17.06 -2.93 -19.37
C GLU A 95 -16.50 -2.76 -17.94
N LEU A 96 -15.93 -3.80 -17.33
CA LEU A 96 -15.24 -3.71 -16.04
C LEU A 96 -13.77 -3.24 -16.16
N ILE A 97 -13.19 -3.33 -17.36
CA ILE A 97 -11.80 -2.95 -17.67
C ILE A 97 -11.64 -1.44 -17.94
N LYS A 98 -12.74 -0.69 -18.05
CA LYS A 98 -12.67 0.78 -18.24
C LYS A 98 -12.07 1.54 -17.05
N ASP A 99 -11.84 0.89 -15.91
CA ASP A 99 -11.20 1.54 -14.78
C ASP A 99 -9.67 1.56 -14.97
N VAL A 100 -9.16 2.69 -15.46
CA VAL A 100 -7.74 3.04 -15.61
C VAL A 100 -6.90 2.65 -14.38
N LYS A 101 -7.52 2.62 -13.20
CA LYS A 101 -6.87 2.27 -11.94
C LYS A 101 -6.52 0.77 -11.85
N LEU A 102 -7.37 -0.12 -12.35
CA LEU A 102 -7.11 -1.56 -12.33
C LEU A 102 -6.00 -1.96 -13.30
N GLU A 103 -5.99 -1.34 -14.47
CA GLU A 103 -4.94 -1.56 -15.46
C GLU A 103 -3.55 -1.15 -14.92
N ARG A 104 -3.51 -0.09 -14.10
CA ARG A 104 -2.28 0.33 -13.43
C ARG A 104 -1.76 -0.73 -12.45
N ILE A 105 -2.63 -1.26 -11.59
CA ILE A 105 -2.25 -2.34 -10.66
C ILE A 105 -1.75 -3.54 -11.45
N ARG A 106 -2.47 -3.95 -12.50
CA ARG A 106 -2.08 -5.07 -13.37
C ARG A 106 -0.68 -4.90 -13.94
N ARG A 107 -0.36 -3.70 -14.42
CA ARG A 107 0.96 -3.39 -14.96
C ARG A 107 2.05 -3.50 -13.89
N LEU A 108 1.83 -2.92 -12.70
CA LEU A 108 2.79 -3.03 -11.59
C LEU A 108 3.05 -4.48 -11.18
N VAL A 109 2.02 -5.33 -11.16
CA VAL A 109 2.19 -6.77 -10.89
C VAL A 109 2.95 -7.47 -12.02
N SER A 110 2.59 -7.20 -13.28
CA SER A 110 3.19 -7.85 -14.46
C SER A 110 4.66 -7.47 -14.64
N ASP A 111 5.01 -6.22 -14.33
CA ASP A 111 6.38 -5.70 -14.41
C ASP A 111 7.22 -6.11 -13.18
N GLY A 112 6.63 -6.80 -12.19
CA GLY A 112 7.29 -7.23 -10.96
C GLY A 112 7.55 -6.10 -9.95
N ASN A 113 7.02 -4.91 -10.20
CA ASN A 113 7.14 -3.74 -9.33
C ASN A 113 6.17 -3.79 -8.14
N LEU A 114 5.12 -4.62 -8.17
CA LEU A 114 4.21 -4.85 -7.04
C LEU A 114 4.22 -6.32 -6.62
N MET A 115 4.67 -6.58 -5.40
CA MET A 115 4.65 -7.89 -4.76
C MET A 115 3.69 -7.89 -3.59
N LEU A 116 2.88 -8.95 -3.47
CA LEU A 116 2.02 -9.18 -2.32
C LEU A 116 2.28 -10.56 -1.74
N LYS A 117 2.46 -10.63 -0.42
CA LYS A 117 2.52 -11.86 0.35
C LYS A 117 1.43 -11.87 1.41
N ILE A 118 0.96 -13.07 1.75
CA ILE A 118 -0.06 -13.29 2.78
C ILE A 118 0.61 -13.86 4.03
N GLY A 119 0.48 -13.14 5.14
CA GLY A 119 0.87 -13.59 6.47
C GLY A 119 -0.21 -14.50 7.04
N ILE A 120 0.11 -15.79 7.17
CA ILE A 120 -0.74 -16.80 7.80
C ILE A 120 -0.06 -17.17 9.13
N PRO A 121 -0.69 -16.89 10.28
CA PRO A 121 -0.21 -17.37 11.57
C PRO A 121 -0.13 -18.90 11.54
N SER A 122 0.98 -19.45 12.03
CA SER A 122 1.26 -20.89 12.02
C SER A 122 1.70 -21.41 13.38
N SER A 123 1.46 -20.65 14.44
CA SER A 123 1.79 -21.01 15.82
C SER A 123 0.57 -21.62 16.50
N GLU A 124 0.79 -22.59 17.39
CA GLU A 124 -0.28 -23.16 18.23
C GLU A 124 -0.84 -22.13 19.23
N ASP A 125 -0.01 -21.18 19.67
CA ASP A 125 -0.39 -20.16 20.65
C ASP A 125 -0.85 -18.84 20.02
N ILE A 126 -0.53 -18.62 18.73
CA ILE A 126 -0.84 -17.39 18.00
C ILE A 126 -1.50 -17.74 16.67
N ASP A 127 -2.83 -17.87 16.71
CA ASP A 127 -3.72 -18.13 15.57
C ASP A 127 -4.63 -16.93 15.22
N GLY A 128 -4.44 -15.80 15.92
CA GLY A 128 -5.22 -14.57 15.78
C GLY A 128 -4.93 -13.75 14.53
N THR A 129 -5.45 -12.52 14.49
CA THR A 129 -5.26 -11.64 13.33
C THR A 129 -3.85 -11.09 13.25
N PHE A 130 -3.26 -11.14 12.05
CA PHE A 130 -2.08 -10.33 11.73
C PHE A 130 -2.54 -8.86 11.71
N SER A 131 -2.21 -8.07 12.73
CA SER A 131 -2.76 -6.71 12.91
C SER A 131 -1.74 -5.58 12.71
N GLU A 132 -0.54 -5.91 12.24
CA GLU A 132 0.54 -4.96 11.97
C GLU A 132 0.10 -3.88 10.99
N LYS A 133 0.59 -2.65 11.20
CA LYS A 133 0.24 -1.45 10.41
C LYS A 133 1.45 -0.54 10.23
N VAL A 134 2.57 -1.11 9.81
CA VAL A 134 3.84 -0.39 9.59
C VAL A 134 4.15 -0.26 8.10
N GLY A 135 4.64 0.90 7.68
CA GLY A 135 5.10 1.12 6.32
C GLY A 135 6.41 1.89 6.27
N ILE A 136 7.18 1.65 5.22
CA ILE A 136 8.51 2.21 5.02
C ILE A 136 8.59 2.72 3.58
N PHE A 137 8.97 3.97 3.42
CA PHE A 137 9.35 4.57 2.15
C PHE A 137 10.86 4.74 2.12
N ARG A 138 11.47 4.47 0.98
CA ARG A 138 12.90 4.74 0.76
C ARG A 138 13.11 5.40 -0.58
N ASP A 139 13.89 6.47 -0.63
CA ASP A 139 14.24 7.15 -1.88
C ASP A 139 15.60 6.71 -2.44
N ALA A 140 15.96 7.27 -3.60
CA ALA A 140 17.18 6.94 -4.31
C ALA A 140 18.46 7.42 -3.60
N ASN A 141 18.36 8.35 -2.65
CA ASN A 141 19.48 8.84 -1.85
C ASN A 141 19.70 7.97 -0.60
N GLY A 142 18.82 6.99 -0.34
CA GLY A 142 18.86 6.14 0.83
C GLY A 142 18.12 6.72 2.04
N ASP A 143 17.52 7.91 1.91
CA ASP A 143 16.67 8.50 2.93
C ASP A 143 15.41 7.65 3.11
N SER A 144 14.98 7.45 4.36
CA SER A 144 13.86 6.59 4.71
C SER A 144 12.84 7.28 5.61
N VAL A 145 11.57 7.00 5.37
CA VAL A 145 10.44 7.45 6.19
C VAL A 145 9.67 6.22 6.62
N VAL A 146 9.56 6.01 7.94
CA VAL A 146 8.80 4.91 8.54
C VAL A 146 7.55 5.50 9.16
N PHE A 147 6.43 4.79 9.08
CA PHE A 147 5.24 5.14 9.83
C PHE A 147 4.55 3.92 10.41
N SER A 148 4.00 4.09 11.60
CA SER A 148 3.17 3.10 12.29
C SER A 148 1.93 3.80 12.85
N GLY A 149 0.87 3.04 13.13
CA GLY A 149 -0.33 3.60 13.74
C GLY A 149 -1.58 2.80 13.45
N SER A 150 -2.73 3.36 13.78
CA SER A 150 -4.02 2.70 13.58
C SER A 150 -4.42 2.65 12.09
N SER A 151 -3.79 3.48 11.25
CA SER A 151 -4.22 3.72 9.87
C SER A 151 -4.23 2.45 9.03
N SER A 152 -5.42 1.87 8.92
CA SER A 152 -5.76 1.03 7.79
C SER A 152 -5.97 1.96 6.61
N VAL A 153 -4.90 2.30 5.90
CA VAL A 153 -4.89 3.03 4.60
C VAL A 153 -5.83 2.42 3.54
N MET A 154 -6.56 1.36 3.89
CA MET A 154 -7.37 0.51 3.05
C MET A 154 -8.69 1.09 2.54
N LEU A 155 -9.27 2.16 3.06
CA LEU A 155 -10.60 2.57 2.59
C LEU A 155 -10.85 4.08 2.60
N ALA A 156 -10.80 4.64 1.38
CA ALA A 156 -11.47 5.86 0.92
C ALA A 156 -11.13 7.19 1.62
N ARG A 157 -11.21 8.29 0.87
CA ARG A 157 -11.11 9.70 1.36
C ARG A 157 -12.05 10.07 2.52
N LYS A 158 -12.89 9.15 2.99
CA LYS A 158 -13.80 9.30 4.13
C LYS A 158 -13.85 7.98 4.91
N SER A 159 -12.77 7.66 5.63
CA SER A 159 -12.91 6.77 6.78
C SER A 159 -13.81 7.46 7.80
N LYS A 160 -14.74 6.71 8.42
CA LYS A 160 -15.49 7.19 9.59
C LYS A 160 -14.70 6.99 10.89
N ASN A 161 -13.59 6.26 10.84
CA ASN A 161 -12.77 5.97 11.99
C ASN A 161 -11.76 7.09 12.19
N PHE A 162 -11.52 7.42 13.45
CA PHE A 162 -10.40 8.25 13.85
C PHE A 162 -9.12 7.44 13.68
N GLU A 163 -8.16 7.97 12.94
CA GLU A 163 -6.88 7.34 12.63
C GLU A 163 -5.73 8.23 13.09
N THR A 164 -4.65 7.61 13.57
CA THR A 164 -3.40 8.30 13.87
C THR A 164 -2.24 7.52 13.30
N ILE A 165 -1.25 8.24 12.79
CA ILE A 165 0.06 7.68 12.42
C ILE A 165 1.17 8.49 13.08
N ASP A 166 2.17 7.77 13.56
CA ASP A 166 3.46 8.32 13.98
C ASP A 166 4.46 8.11 12.85
N VAL A 167 5.28 9.13 12.59
CA VAL A 167 6.20 9.19 11.46
C VAL A 167 7.62 9.39 11.97
N PHE A 168 8.50 8.52 11.53
CA PHE A 168 9.92 8.51 11.84
C PHE A 168 10.71 8.74 10.56
N THR A 169 11.79 9.51 10.63
CA THR A 169 12.60 9.82 9.46
C THR A 169 14.06 9.53 9.76
N SER A 170 14.77 8.95 8.80
CA SER A 170 16.16 8.52 8.97
C SER A 170 17.13 9.66 9.28
N TRP A 171 16.72 10.91 9.06
CA TRP A 171 17.54 12.10 9.31
C TRP A 171 17.18 12.83 10.62
N ASN A 172 16.17 12.36 11.35
CA ASN A 172 15.74 12.95 12.61
C ASN A 172 15.77 11.95 13.78
N ASP A 173 16.35 10.75 13.57
CA ASP A 173 16.67 9.80 14.65
C ASP A 173 17.69 10.42 15.60
N LYS A 174 17.20 10.93 16.73
CA LYS A 174 17.99 11.35 17.90
C LYS A 174 17.64 10.49 19.09
#